data_AF-A0A267FML9-F1
#
_entry.id   AF-A0A267FML9-F1
#
_cell.length_a   1.000
_cell.length_b   1.000
_cell.length_c   1.000
_cell.angle_alpha   90.00
_cell.angle_beta   90.00
_cell.angle_gamma   90.00
#
_symmetry.space_group_name_H-M   'P 1'
#
loop_
_entity.id
_entity.type
_entity.pdbx_description
1 polymer ?
#
loop_
_entity_poly.entity_id
_entity_poly.type
_entity_poly.pdbx_seq_one_letter_code
_entity_poly.pdbx_strand_id
1 'polypeptide(L)'
;MQHGELRPTRRAHWRFNRGGPSQTLSNEEYHMLRETALKVIRHFNIVGECNIQYALHPHSLEYCIIEINARLSRSSALASKATGYPLAFIAAKLSLGISLPEIKNATTKVTTACFEPSLDYITTKIPRWDLDRFHHTPKEIGSAMKSVGEIMAIGRTFEESLQKALRMTHPSVGGFESKLPMGKQYPDNFDLLEGLQVPSNARIHYICRALEQDLMTVDEIHRFTQIDRWFLHKLKRIVDYRKDLEQLGQANETTSEDWGLAKKLGFSDKQLGEVFRKPVSEVRAHRLSLGLTPYVKQIDTMAAEYPSYTNYLYCSYNAAEHDVAFTDKGIMVLGCGPYHIGPA
;
A
#
# COMPACT_ATOMS: atom_id res chain seq x y z
N MET A 1 31.47 -35.44 -12.30
CA MET A 1 31.61 -34.32 -11.36
C MET A 1 31.69 -33.03 -12.18
N GLN A 2 30.59 -32.32 -12.31
CA GLN A 2 30.58 -30.91 -12.72
C GLN A 2 29.62 -30.22 -11.75
N HIS A 3 30.20 -29.64 -10.70
CA HIS A 3 29.50 -28.73 -9.80
C HIS A 3 29.29 -27.42 -10.56
N GLY A 4 28.10 -27.25 -11.13
CA GLY A 4 27.62 -25.92 -11.52
C GLY A 4 27.26 -25.18 -10.24
N GLU A 5 28.10 -24.22 -9.84
CA GLU A 5 27.78 -23.26 -8.79
C GLU A 5 26.50 -22.50 -9.19
N LEU A 6 25.40 -22.80 -8.50
CA LEU A 6 24.24 -21.93 -8.44
C LEU A 6 24.69 -20.64 -7.75
N ARG A 7 25.15 -19.66 -8.54
CA ARG A 7 25.33 -18.29 -8.05
C ARG A 7 23.96 -17.82 -7.54
N PRO A 8 23.81 -17.45 -6.26
CA PRO A 8 22.57 -16.89 -5.76
C PRO A 8 22.35 -15.58 -6.50
N THR A 9 21.34 -15.52 -7.36
CA THR A 9 20.94 -14.26 -7.99
C THR A 9 20.57 -13.32 -6.85
N ARG A 10 21.32 -12.20 -6.73
CA ARG A 10 21.06 -11.09 -5.80
C ARG A 10 19.78 -10.33 -6.18
N ARG A 11 18.71 -11.04 -6.58
CA ARG A 11 17.44 -10.47 -7.01
C ARG A 11 16.45 -10.63 -5.88
N ALA A 12 16.57 -9.78 -4.88
CA ALA A 12 15.48 -9.58 -3.95
C ALA A 12 14.33 -8.90 -4.68
N HIS A 13 13.14 -9.47 -4.65
CA HIS A 13 11.98 -8.86 -5.28
C HIS A 13 11.37 -7.83 -4.31
N TRP A 14 11.34 -6.56 -4.71
CA TRP A 14 10.53 -5.57 -4.02
C TRP A 14 9.06 -5.90 -4.28
N ARG A 15 8.38 -6.51 -3.31
CA ARG A 15 6.94 -6.76 -3.39
C ARG A 15 6.23 -5.41 -3.19
N PHE A 16 5.85 -4.77 -4.30
CA PHE A 16 5.09 -3.52 -4.35
C PHE A 16 3.73 -3.64 -3.65
N ASN A 17 3.26 -4.87 -3.40
CA ASN A 17 1.99 -5.14 -2.76
C ASN A 17 2.17 -5.96 -1.46
N ARG A 18 2.25 -5.26 -0.33
CA ARG A 18 1.79 -5.81 0.96
C ARG A 18 0.47 -5.16 1.37
N GLY A 19 -0.35 -4.80 0.38
CA GLY A 19 -1.72 -4.36 0.53
C GLY A 19 -2.69 -5.53 0.39
N GLY A 20 -3.80 -5.48 1.11
CA GLY A 20 -4.96 -6.34 0.87
C GLY A 20 -6.07 -5.58 0.11
N PRO A 21 -6.85 -6.26 -0.74
CA PRO A 21 -6.73 -7.66 -1.17
C PRO A 21 -5.68 -7.87 -2.29
N SER A 22 -5.42 -9.12 -2.69
CA SER A 22 -4.58 -9.43 -3.86
C SER A 22 -5.19 -8.86 -5.15
N GLN A 23 -4.37 -8.31 -6.05
CA GLN A 23 -4.86 -7.56 -7.23
C GLN A 23 -4.67 -8.31 -8.56
N THR A 24 -3.70 -9.21 -8.65
CA THR A 24 -3.23 -9.81 -9.92
C THR A 24 -3.32 -11.34 -9.92
N LEU A 25 -4.06 -11.92 -8.97
CA LEU A 25 -4.37 -13.35 -8.98
C LEU A 25 -5.71 -13.55 -9.69
N SER A 26 -5.74 -14.53 -10.58
CA SER A 26 -6.99 -15.10 -11.08
C SER A 26 -7.75 -15.81 -9.97
N ASN A 27 -9.04 -16.06 -10.19
CA ASN A 27 -9.86 -16.82 -9.26
C ASN A 27 -9.31 -18.23 -8.99
N GLU A 28 -8.80 -18.88 -10.04
CA GLU A 28 -8.19 -20.21 -9.95
C GLU A 28 -6.93 -20.19 -9.07
N GLU A 29 -6.01 -19.26 -9.31
CA GLU A 29 -4.80 -19.10 -8.50
C GLU A 29 -5.13 -18.80 -7.03
N TYR A 30 -6.12 -17.91 -6.80
CA TYR A 30 -6.55 -17.55 -5.46
C TYR A 30 -7.09 -18.76 -4.69
N HIS A 31 -8.01 -19.51 -5.28
CA HIS A 31 -8.59 -20.69 -4.64
C HIS A 31 -7.59 -21.83 -4.47
N MET A 32 -6.70 -22.05 -5.44
CA MET A 32 -5.59 -23.00 -5.33
C MET A 32 -4.72 -22.70 -4.10
N LEU A 33 -4.26 -21.46 -3.95
CA LEU A 33 -3.41 -21.06 -2.81
C LEU A 33 -4.19 -21.10 -1.49
N ARG A 34 -5.47 -20.68 -1.49
CA ARG A 34 -6.35 -20.74 -0.31
C ARG A 34 -6.56 -22.17 0.18
N GLU A 35 -6.90 -23.10 -0.71
CA GLU A 35 -7.09 -24.51 -0.33
C GLU A 35 -5.80 -25.14 0.20
N THR A 36 -4.67 -24.85 -0.43
CA THR A 36 -3.37 -25.31 0.05
C THR A 36 -3.08 -24.77 1.45
N ALA A 37 -3.37 -23.50 1.73
CA ALA A 37 -3.23 -22.94 3.08
C ALA A 37 -4.02 -23.75 4.11
N LEU A 38 -5.29 -24.05 3.83
CA LEU A 38 -6.15 -24.82 4.72
C LEU A 38 -5.63 -26.26 4.92
N LYS A 39 -5.16 -26.92 3.87
CA LYS A 39 -4.58 -28.29 3.95
C LYS A 39 -3.34 -28.31 4.84
N VAL A 40 -2.45 -27.34 4.66
CA VAL A 40 -1.20 -27.20 5.41
C VAL A 40 -1.46 -26.92 6.89
N ILE A 41 -2.34 -25.96 7.19
CA ILE A 41 -2.71 -25.59 8.56
C ILE A 41 -3.31 -26.79 9.31
N ARG A 42 -4.19 -27.56 8.65
CA ARG A 42 -4.77 -28.80 9.18
C ARG A 42 -3.70 -29.86 9.43
N HIS A 43 -2.77 -30.04 8.50
CA HIS A 43 -1.69 -31.03 8.64
C HIS A 43 -0.80 -30.75 9.87
N PHE A 44 -0.49 -29.48 10.13
CA PHE A 44 0.28 -29.07 11.30
C PHE A 44 -0.55 -28.92 12.59
N ASN A 45 -1.86 -29.16 12.56
CA ASN A 45 -2.78 -29.00 13.69
C ASN A 45 -2.67 -27.64 14.39
N ILE A 46 -2.53 -26.56 13.60
CA ILE A 46 -2.43 -25.21 14.16
C ILE A 46 -3.81 -24.77 14.68
N VAL A 47 -3.87 -24.41 15.96
CA VAL A 47 -5.06 -23.82 16.60
C VAL A 47 -4.75 -22.37 16.96
N GLY A 48 -5.47 -21.44 16.34
CA GLY A 48 -5.25 -20.00 16.50
C GLY A 48 -5.06 -19.31 15.14
N GLU A 49 -4.05 -18.43 15.04
CA GLU A 49 -3.71 -17.71 13.81
C GLU A 49 -2.29 -18.06 13.35
N CYS A 50 -2.10 -18.03 12.04
CA CYS A 50 -0.79 -18.17 11.41
C CYS A 50 -0.69 -17.37 10.11
N ASN A 51 0.53 -17.05 9.72
CA ASN A 51 0.84 -16.48 8.41
C ASN A 51 1.56 -17.49 7.52
N ILE A 52 1.05 -17.73 6.31
CA ILE A 52 1.69 -18.55 5.29
C ILE A 52 2.18 -17.69 4.12
N GLN A 53 3.33 -18.04 3.54
CA GLN A 53 3.93 -17.32 2.43
C GLN A 53 4.15 -18.23 1.22
N TYR A 54 3.85 -17.68 0.04
CA TYR A 54 4.00 -18.35 -1.24
C TYR A 54 4.92 -17.56 -2.18
N ALA A 55 5.55 -18.29 -3.10
CA ALA A 55 6.03 -17.79 -4.37
C ALA A 55 5.21 -18.46 -5.48
N LEU A 56 4.48 -17.68 -6.27
CA LEU A 56 3.71 -18.15 -7.43
C LEU A 56 4.48 -17.75 -8.70
N HIS A 57 4.59 -18.66 -9.65
CA HIS A 57 5.19 -18.38 -10.95
C HIS A 57 4.26 -17.45 -11.76
N PRO A 58 4.77 -16.38 -12.40
CA PRO A 58 3.92 -15.34 -13.01
C PRO A 58 3.17 -15.79 -14.28
N HIS A 59 3.50 -16.96 -14.83
CA HIS A 59 2.95 -17.45 -16.10
C HIS A 59 2.43 -18.90 -16.02
N SER A 60 2.31 -19.46 -14.82
CA SER A 60 1.81 -20.82 -14.62
C SER A 60 1.24 -20.97 -13.20
N LEU A 61 0.53 -22.08 -12.96
CA LEU A 61 0.04 -22.44 -11.62
C LEU A 61 1.13 -23.04 -10.71
N GLU A 62 2.41 -23.02 -11.13
CA GLU A 62 3.49 -23.50 -10.30
C GLU A 62 3.70 -22.56 -9.11
N TYR A 63 3.67 -23.11 -7.91
CA TYR A 63 3.92 -22.34 -6.69
C TYR A 63 4.79 -23.12 -5.70
N CYS A 64 5.51 -22.39 -4.87
CA CYS A 64 6.26 -22.90 -3.73
C CYS A 64 5.70 -22.32 -2.44
N ILE A 65 5.54 -23.16 -1.42
CA ILE A 65 5.36 -22.70 -0.04
C ILE A 65 6.74 -22.32 0.48
N ILE A 66 6.88 -21.08 0.95
CA ILE A 66 8.16 -20.55 1.44
C ILE A 66 8.32 -20.83 2.92
N GLU A 67 7.34 -20.41 3.73
CA GLU A 67 7.34 -20.60 5.18
C GLU A 67 5.93 -20.50 5.76
N ILE A 68 5.79 -20.99 6.99
CA ILE A 68 4.61 -20.82 7.84
C ILE A 68 5.08 -20.27 9.18
N ASN A 69 4.48 -19.17 9.61
CA ASN A 69 4.67 -18.61 10.92
C ASN A 69 3.43 -18.97 11.76
N ALA A 70 3.53 -20.01 12.59
CA ALA A 70 2.45 -20.49 13.47
C ALA A 70 2.28 -19.59 14.72
N ARG A 71 2.12 -18.29 14.49
CA ARG A 71 1.92 -17.25 15.49
C ARG A 71 1.45 -15.96 14.82
N LEU A 72 0.97 -15.03 15.65
CA LEU A 72 0.78 -13.64 15.25
C LEU A 72 2.07 -13.03 14.69
N SER A 73 1.90 -12.28 13.61
CA SER A 73 2.99 -11.64 12.87
C SER A 73 2.68 -10.17 12.61
N ARG A 74 3.68 -9.42 12.12
CA ARG A 74 3.46 -8.06 11.61
C ARG A 74 2.42 -8.05 10.47
N SER A 75 2.39 -9.11 9.66
CA SER A 75 1.38 -9.30 8.62
C SER A 75 -0.02 -9.49 9.21
N SER A 76 -0.15 -10.19 10.33
CA SER A 76 -1.42 -10.39 11.05
C SER A 76 -1.95 -9.08 11.63
N ALA A 77 -1.07 -8.26 12.21
CA ALA A 77 -1.43 -6.92 12.69
C ALA A 77 -1.91 -6.04 11.52
N LEU A 78 -1.19 -6.04 10.41
CA LEU A 78 -1.58 -5.32 9.20
C LEU A 78 -2.92 -5.82 8.64
N ALA A 79 -3.11 -7.13 8.53
CA ALA A 79 -4.36 -7.73 8.07
C ALA A 79 -5.53 -7.33 8.96
N SER A 80 -5.35 -7.35 10.29
CA SER A 80 -6.40 -6.94 11.23
C SER A 80 -6.81 -5.48 11.06
N LYS A 81 -5.85 -4.60 10.76
CA LYS A 81 -6.11 -3.18 10.48
C LYS A 81 -6.73 -2.97 9.09
N ALA A 82 -6.30 -3.74 8.10
CA ALA A 82 -6.84 -3.66 6.75
C ALA A 82 -8.29 -4.13 6.68
N THR A 83 -8.64 -5.19 7.40
CA THR A 83 -9.98 -5.80 7.32
C THR A 83 -10.93 -5.35 8.42
N GLY A 84 -10.42 -4.80 9.53
CA GLY A 84 -11.21 -4.61 10.75
C GLY A 84 -11.45 -5.90 11.56
N TYR A 85 -10.91 -7.04 11.10
CA TYR A 85 -11.07 -8.34 11.75
C TYR A 85 -9.96 -8.56 12.81
N PRO A 86 -10.28 -8.64 14.11
CA PRO A 86 -9.26 -8.62 15.16
C PRO A 86 -8.60 -9.99 15.36
N LEU A 87 -7.66 -10.36 14.48
CA LEU A 87 -7.04 -11.69 14.44
C LEU A 87 -6.44 -12.14 15.78
N ALA A 88 -5.76 -11.25 16.50
CA ALA A 88 -5.16 -11.56 17.80
C ALA A 88 -6.20 -11.89 18.88
N PHE A 89 -7.30 -11.12 18.92
CA PHE A 89 -8.40 -11.36 19.85
C PHE A 89 -9.08 -12.71 19.58
N ILE A 90 -9.28 -13.02 18.30
CA ILE A 90 -9.94 -14.25 17.88
C ILE A 90 -9.03 -15.46 18.13
N ALA A 91 -7.74 -15.36 17.82
CA ALA A 91 -6.75 -16.40 18.12
C ALA A 91 -6.70 -16.71 19.63
N ALA A 92 -6.78 -15.69 20.49
CA ALA A 92 -6.85 -15.89 21.94
C ALA A 92 -8.12 -16.64 22.37
N LYS A 93 -9.29 -16.33 21.76
CA LYS A 93 -10.53 -17.07 22.04
C LYS A 93 -10.46 -18.53 21.57
N LEU A 94 -9.87 -18.78 20.41
CA LEU A 94 -9.65 -20.13 19.88
C LEU A 94 -8.74 -20.96 20.81
N SER A 95 -7.72 -20.35 21.42
CA SER A 95 -6.85 -21.03 22.40
C SER A 95 -7.57 -21.44 23.69
N LEU A 96 -8.74 -20.85 23.97
CA LEU A 96 -9.62 -21.23 25.08
C LEU A 96 -10.67 -22.28 24.67
N GLY A 97 -10.58 -22.83 23.45
CA GLY A 97 -11.53 -23.82 22.93
C GLY A 97 -12.83 -23.24 22.38
N ILE A 98 -12.96 -21.91 22.27
CA ILE A 98 -14.16 -21.25 21.74
C ILE A 98 -14.09 -21.25 20.22
N SER A 99 -15.08 -21.84 19.55
CA SER A 99 -15.09 -21.97 18.09
C SER A 99 -15.41 -20.64 17.37
N LEU A 100 -14.99 -20.50 16.10
CA LEU A 100 -15.26 -19.29 15.30
C LEU A 100 -16.75 -18.89 15.23
N PRO A 101 -17.72 -19.83 15.07
CA PRO A 101 -19.14 -19.51 15.09
C PRO A 101 -19.66 -18.95 16.42
N GLU A 102 -19.02 -19.28 17.55
CA GLU A 102 -19.43 -18.79 18.87
C GLU A 102 -18.91 -17.37 19.17
N ILE A 103 -17.90 -16.91 18.44
CA ILE A 103 -17.33 -15.58 18.61
C ILE A 103 -18.14 -14.58 17.77
N LYS A 104 -18.73 -13.57 18.41
CA LYS A 104 -19.44 -12.49 17.69
C LYS A 104 -18.47 -11.55 16.99
N ASN A 105 -18.82 -11.09 15.78
CA ASN A 105 -18.10 -10.03 15.10
C ASN A 105 -18.37 -8.68 15.81
N ALA A 106 -17.33 -8.05 16.34
CA ALA A 106 -17.45 -6.79 17.07
C ALA A 106 -17.86 -5.60 16.19
N THR A 107 -17.58 -5.67 14.89
CA THR A 107 -17.86 -4.60 13.92
C THR A 107 -19.33 -4.56 13.54
N THR A 108 -19.92 -5.71 13.18
CA THR A 108 -21.31 -5.81 12.73
C THR A 108 -22.30 -6.17 13.85
N LYS A 109 -21.84 -6.79 14.94
CA LYS A 109 -22.64 -7.30 16.09
C LYS A 109 -23.75 -8.31 15.78
N VAL A 110 -24.09 -8.50 14.51
CA VAL A 110 -25.14 -9.42 14.04
C VAL A 110 -24.57 -10.67 13.36
N THR A 111 -23.28 -10.69 13.03
CA THR A 111 -22.58 -11.85 12.45
C THR A 111 -21.56 -12.45 13.43
N THR A 112 -21.02 -13.61 13.07
CA THR A 112 -19.97 -14.31 13.85
C THR A 112 -18.59 -14.00 13.28
N ALA A 113 -17.53 -14.51 13.92
CA ALA A 113 -16.16 -14.43 13.42
C ALA A 113 -15.88 -15.47 12.31
N CYS A 114 -16.81 -16.37 12.00
CA CYS A 114 -16.62 -17.44 11.03
C CYS A 114 -16.94 -17.00 9.59
N PHE A 115 -16.13 -16.08 9.05
CA PHE A 115 -16.26 -15.59 7.69
C PHE A 115 -14.91 -15.12 7.13
N GLU A 116 -14.85 -14.89 5.82
CA GLU A 116 -13.70 -14.25 5.17
C GLU A 116 -14.07 -12.79 4.87
N PRO A 117 -13.32 -11.80 5.39
CA PRO A 117 -13.63 -10.40 5.16
C PRO A 117 -13.62 -10.01 3.68
N SER A 118 -14.57 -9.17 3.28
CA SER A 118 -14.62 -8.52 1.98
C SER A 118 -14.26 -7.04 2.11
N LEU A 119 -13.50 -6.51 1.16
CA LEU A 119 -13.00 -5.13 1.17
C LEU A 119 -13.42 -4.42 -0.11
N ASP A 120 -14.10 -3.27 0.01
CA ASP A 120 -14.47 -2.39 -1.09
C ASP A 120 -13.46 -1.22 -1.27
N TYR A 121 -12.24 -1.44 -0.76
CA TYR A 121 -11.12 -0.52 -0.81
C TYR A 121 -9.78 -1.27 -0.93
N ILE A 122 -8.73 -0.53 -1.26
CA ILE A 122 -7.36 -1.02 -1.36
C ILE A 122 -6.54 -0.44 -0.21
N THR A 123 -5.86 -1.32 0.52
CA THR A 123 -4.87 -0.92 1.51
C THR A 123 -3.48 -0.97 0.89
N THR A 124 -2.61 0.00 1.19
CA THR A 124 -1.22 0.01 0.73
C THR A 124 -0.30 0.13 1.92
N LYS A 125 0.67 -0.77 2.01
CA LYS A 125 1.69 -0.78 3.05
C LYS A 125 3.06 -0.47 2.49
N ILE A 126 3.73 0.55 3.04
CA ILE A 126 5.10 0.93 2.66
C ILE A 126 6.01 0.86 3.89
N PRO A 127 7.20 0.21 3.81
CA PRO A 127 8.15 0.22 4.90
C PRO A 127 8.77 1.62 5.10
N ARG A 128 9.15 1.92 6.34
CA ARG A 128 9.97 3.09 6.69
C ARG A 128 11.41 2.64 6.91
N TRP A 129 12.35 3.38 6.33
CA TRP A 129 13.79 3.18 6.48
C TRP A 129 14.47 4.45 6.98
N ASP A 130 15.49 4.28 7.82
CA ASP A 130 16.38 5.36 8.29
C ASP A 130 17.85 4.98 8.00
N LEU A 131 18.13 4.53 6.78
CA LEU A 131 19.44 3.96 6.42
C LEU A 131 20.55 5.01 6.35
N ASP A 132 20.23 6.30 6.18
CA ASP A 132 21.26 7.34 6.07
C ASP A 132 22.05 7.56 7.35
N ARG A 133 21.52 7.15 8.50
CA ARG A 133 22.24 7.17 9.78
C ARG A 133 23.38 6.16 9.83
N PHE A 134 23.38 5.17 8.92
CA PHE A 134 24.32 4.06 8.93
C PHE A 134 25.20 4.11 7.68
N HIS A 135 26.25 4.93 7.70
CA HIS A 135 27.10 5.20 6.53
C HIS A 135 27.70 3.95 5.87
N HIS A 136 27.99 2.92 6.66
CA HIS A 136 28.58 1.66 6.18
C HIS A 136 27.55 0.59 5.83
N THR A 137 26.25 0.89 5.96
CA THR A 137 25.18 -0.07 5.64
C THR A 137 24.72 0.13 4.20
N PRO A 138 24.74 -0.92 3.36
CA PRO A 138 24.20 -0.85 2.02
C PRO A 138 22.72 -0.43 2.03
N LYS A 139 22.34 0.50 1.14
CA LYS A 139 20.95 0.99 1.02
C LYS A 139 20.03 0.04 0.24
N GLU A 140 20.64 -0.95 -0.40
CA GLU A 140 19.97 -2.05 -1.10
C GLU A 140 19.10 -2.85 -0.14
N ILE A 141 18.03 -3.47 -0.60
CA ILE A 141 17.12 -4.24 0.26
C ILE A 141 16.99 -5.67 -0.25
N GLY A 142 16.90 -6.59 0.70
CA GLY A 142 17.03 -8.03 0.48
C GLY A 142 15.96 -8.84 1.21
N SER A 143 16.22 -10.14 1.35
CA SER A 143 15.47 -11.02 2.27
C SER A 143 15.61 -10.59 3.73
N ALA A 144 16.79 -10.09 4.12
CA ALA A 144 17.04 -9.54 5.44
C ALA A 144 16.40 -8.15 5.60
N MET A 145 15.50 -8.01 6.57
CA MET A 145 14.77 -6.77 6.82
C MET A 145 15.68 -5.69 7.41
N LYS A 146 15.62 -4.48 6.82
CA LYS A 146 16.30 -3.26 7.31
C LYS A 146 15.35 -2.09 7.61
N SER A 147 14.05 -2.28 7.42
CA SER A 147 13.05 -1.26 7.74
C SER A 147 12.83 -1.14 9.24
N VAL A 148 12.71 0.09 9.73
CA VAL A 148 12.53 0.45 11.16
C VAL A 148 11.06 0.63 11.53
N GLY A 149 10.20 0.77 10.53
CA GLY A 149 8.76 0.91 10.73
C GLY A 149 7.99 0.62 9.44
N GLU A 150 6.69 0.87 9.48
CA GLU A 150 5.79 0.68 8.36
C GLU A 150 4.58 1.60 8.48
N ILE A 151 3.99 1.89 7.32
CA ILE A 151 2.81 2.73 7.16
C ILE A 151 1.75 1.87 6.49
N MET A 152 0.48 2.10 6.83
CA MET A 152 -0.66 1.65 6.05
C MET A 152 -1.52 2.84 5.65
N ALA A 153 -1.92 2.92 4.38
CA ALA A 153 -2.94 3.84 3.91
C ALA A 153 -4.09 3.09 3.23
N ILE A 154 -5.24 3.76 3.14
CA ILE A 154 -6.47 3.22 2.55
C ILE A 154 -6.98 4.20 1.49
N GLY A 155 -7.38 3.67 0.34
CA GLY A 155 -8.02 4.38 -0.75
C GLY A 155 -8.91 3.43 -1.54
N ARG A 156 -9.87 3.94 -2.32
CA ARG A 156 -10.74 3.05 -3.13
C ARG A 156 -10.15 2.72 -4.49
N THR A 157 -8.99 3.32 -4.80
CA THR A 157 -8.14 2.97 -5.93
C THR A 157 -6.72 2.76 -5.43
N PHE A 158 -5.93 2.03 -6.21
CA PHE A 158 -4.53 1.77 -5.86
C PHE A 158 -3.73 3.06 -5.87
N GLU A 159 -3.96 3.92 -6.86
CA GLU A 159 -3.32 5.22 -7.00
C GLU A 159 -3.55 6.09 -5.76
N GLU A 160 -4.81 6.16 -5.30
CA GLU A 160 -5.17 6.91 -4.10
C GLU A 160 -4.47 6.36 -2.85
N SER A 161 -4.54 5.04 -2.67
CA SER A 161 -3.96 4.33 -1.53
C SER A 161 -2.44 4.47 -1.48
N LEU A 162 -1.77 4.32 -2.62
CA LEU A 162 -0.32 4.44 -2.75
C LEU A 162 0.17 5.86 -2.47
N GLN A 163 -0.44 6.87 -3.09
CA GLN A 163 0.02 8.26 -2.89
C GLN A 163 -0.15 8.71 -1.44
N LYS A 164 -1.22 8.28 -0.75
CA LYS A 164 -1.37 8.48 0.70
C LYS A 164 -0.27 7.77 1.49
N ALA A 165 0.00 6.50 1.19
CA ALA A 165 1.03 5.73 1.89
C ALA A 165 2.40 6.37 1.72
N LEU A 166 2.76 6.84 0.52
CA LEU A 166 4.03 7.51 0.25
C LEU A 166 4.19 8.78 1.09
N ARG A 167 3.17 9.64 1.14
CA ARG A 167 3.20 10.86 1.98
C ARG A 167 3.40 10.59 3.46
N MET A 168 2.85 9.49 3.95
CA MET A 168 2.97 9.09 5.34
C MET A 168 4.37 8.54 5.68
N THR A 169 5.21 8.20 4.68
CA THR A 169 6.56 7.66 4.94
C THR A 169 7.51 8.69 5.55
N HIS A 170 7.47 9.93 5.05
CA HIS A 170 8.34 11.01 5.52
C HIS A 170 7.77 12.38 5.11
N PRO A 171 7.87 13.44 5.95
CA PRO A 171 7.30 14.77 5.65
C PRO A 171 7.79 15.42 4.34
N SER A 172 8.98 15.05 3.87
CA SER A 172 9.51 15.55 2.60
C SER A 172 8.77 14.99 1.37
N VAL A 173 8.14 13.82 1.48
CA VAL A 173 7.56 13.08 0.35
C VAL A 173 6.14 13.60 0.08
N GLY A 174 5.93 14.16 -1.12
CA GLY A 174 4.64 14.71 -1.57
C GLY A 174 3.67 13.65 -2.13
N GLY A 175 4.17 12.49 -2.53
CA GLY A 175 3.40 11.42 -3.15
C GLY A 175 4.29 10.53 -4.02
N PHE A 176 3.77 10.08 -5.16
CA PHE A 176 4.60 9.41 -6.18
C PHE A 176 5.31 10.48 -7.01
N GLU A 177 6.61 10.63 -6.79
CA GLU A 177 7.44 11.67 -7.39
C GLU A 177 8.89 11.20 -7.59
N SER A 178 9.57 11.75 -8.60
CA SER A 178 10.97 11.44 -8.90
C SER A 178 11.96 12.11 -7.94
N LYS A 179 11.54 13.12 -7.17
CA LYS A 179 12.37 13.78 -6.17
C LYS A 179 12.73 12.78 -5.05
N LEU A 180 14.00 12.73 -4.68
CA LEU A 180 14.42 11.88 -3.56
C LEU A 180 13.99 12.51 -2.22
N PRO A 181 13.66 11.68 -1.22
CA PRO A 181 13.31 12.16 0.11
C PRO A 181 14.40 13.05 0.71
N MET A 182 13.99 13.96 1.60
CA MET A 182 14.84 14.94 2.29
C MET A 182 15.58 15.92 1.36
N GLY A 183 15.05 16.16 0.16
CA GLY A 183 15.65 17.10 -0.80
C GLY A 183 16.99 16.63 -1.37
N LYS A 184 17.30 15.34 -1.24
CA LYS A 184 18.52 14.77 -1.78
C LYS A 184 18.55 14.87 -3.29
N GLN A 185 19.74 15.07 -3.82
CA GLN A 185 19.98 14.97 -5.25
C GLN A 185 20.35 13.54 -5.62
N TYR A 186 20.12 13.22 -6.89
CA TYR A 186 20.67 12.00 -7.47
C TYR A 186 22.20 12.10 -7.49
N PRO A 187 22.93 11.01 -7.21
CA PRO A 187 24.38 10.98 -7.37
C PRO A 187 24.80 11.37 -8.80
N ASP A 188 25.96 12.01 -8.96
CA ASP A 188 26.46 12.42 -10.29
C ASP A 188 26.63 11.23 -11.25
N ASN A 189 27.01 10.07 -10.69
CA ASN A 189 27.15 8.79 -11.40
C ASN A 189 25.91 7.89 -11.28
N PHE A 190 24.71 8.46 -11.10
CA PHE A 190 23.49 7.69 -10.94
C PHE A 190 23.16 6.86 -12.18
N ASP A 191 23.23 5.54 -12.04
CA ASP A 191 22.72 4.59 -13.03
C ASP A 191 21.26 4.21 -12.70
N LEU A 192 20.34 4.69 -13.53
CA LEU A 192 18.92 4.39 -13.42
C LEU A 192 18.64 2.89 -13.59
N LEU A 193 19.32 2.22 -14.51
CA LEU A 193 19.12 0.81 -14.78
C LEU A 193 19.54 -0.02 -13.57
N GLU A 194 20.69 0.28 -12.97
CA GLU A 194 21.15 -0.35 -11.73
C GLU A 194 20.15 -0.09 -10.59
N GLY A 195 19.71 1.16 -10.42
CA GLY A 195 18.71 1.53 -9.41
C GLY A 195 17.37 0.82 -9.58
N LEU A 196 16.99 0.48 -10.82
CA LEU A 196 15.80 -0.32 -11.10
C LEU A 196 16.05 -1.82 -10.87
N GLN A 197 17.21 -2.36 -11.22
CA GLN A 197 17.51 -3.79 -11.06
C GLN A 197 17.78 -4.19 -9.61
N VAL A 198 18.56 -3.38 -8.88
CA VAL A 198 18.94 -3.61 -7.49
C VAL A 198 17.99 -2.82 -6.59
N PRO A 199 17.03 -3.48 -5.90
CA PRO A 199 16.07 -2.76 -5.10
C PRO A 199 16.75 -2.04 -3.94
N SER A 200 16.28 -0.83 -3.66
CA SER A 200 16.69 0.00 -2.53
C SER A 200 15.48 0.72 -1.94
N ASN A 201 15.66 1.40 -0.81
CA ASN A 201 14.64 2.26 -0.22
C ASN A 201 14.22 3.44 -1.14
N ALA A 202 14.99 3.75 -2.19
CA ALA A 202 14.70 4.81 -3.15
C ALA A 202 14.09 4.32 -4.48
N ARG A 203 13.97 2.99 -4.69
CA ARG A 203 13.55 2.40 -5.98
C ARG A 203 12.24 2.96 -6.52
N ILE A 204 11.29 3.29 -5.64
CA ILE A 204 10.01 3.90 -6.04
C ILE A 204 10.19 5.22 -6.78
N HIS A 205 11.13 6.06 -6.35
CA HIS A 205 11.45 7.35 -6.97
C HIS A 205 12.18 7.15 -8.29
N TYR A 206 13.00 6.10 -8.39
CA TYR A 206 13.67 5.73 -9.64
C TYR A 206 12.66 5.27 -10.70
N ILE A 207 11.66 4.48 -10.30
CA ILE A 207 10.54 4.11 -11.19
C ILE A 207 9.78 5.36 -11.63
N CYS A 208 9.48 6.29 -10.71
CA CYS A 208 8.82 7.54 -11.07
C CYS A 208 9.65 8.33 -12.08
N ARG A 209 10.97 8.45 -11.87
CA ARG A 209 11.88 9.15 -12.80
C ARG A 209 11.89 8.50 -14.18
N ALA A 210 11.96 7.18 -14.25
CA ALA A 210 11.96 6.44 -15.52
C ALA A 210 10.67 6.70 -16.34
N LEU A 211 9.52 6.73 -15.66
CA LEU A 211 8.23 7.01 -16.27
C LEU A 211 8.04 8.49 -16.61
N GLU A 212 8.42 9.40 -15.70
CA GLU A 212 8.23 10.84 -15.85
C GLU A 212 9.07 11.42 -16.99
N GLN A 213 10.29 10.90 -17.19
CA GLN A 213 11.18 11.32 -18.27
C GLN A 213 11.02 10.49 -19.55
N ASP A 214 10.01 9.60 -19.61
CA ASP A 214 9.75 8.69 -20.73
C ASP A 214 11.01 7.89 -21.18
N LEU A 215 11.90 7.58 -20.23
CA LEU A 215 13.17 6.88 -20.48
C LEU A 215 12.99 5.38 -20.70
N MET A 216 11.91 4.82 -20.18
CA MET A 216 11.60 3.39 -20.27
C MET A 216 10.09 3.16 -20.34
N THR A 217 9.71 2.15 -21.11
CA THR A 217 8.36 1.61 -21.15
C THR A 217 8.02 0.81 -19.88
N VAL A 218 6.73 0.57 -19.66
CA VAL A 218 6.25 -0.30 -18.56
C VAL A 218 6.85 -1.71 -18.68
N ASP A 219 6.98 -2.24 -19.90
CA ASP A 219 7.58 -3.57 -20.14
C ASP A 219 9.05 -3.63 -19.78
N GLU A 220 9.82 -2.58 -20.10
CA GLU A 220 11.23 -2.51 -19.72
C GLU A 220 11.41 -2.40 -18.22
N ILE A 221 10.62 -1.54 -17.55
CA ILE A 221 10.63 -1.43 -16.09
C ILE A 221 10.22 -2.77 -15.46
N HIS A 222 9.22 -3.46 -15.99
CA HIS A 222 8.83 -4.80 -15.53
C HIS A 222 9.99 -5.78 -15.65
N ARG A 223 10.66 -5.84 -16.81
CA ARG A 223 11.80 -6.72 -17.06
C ARG A 223 12.93 -6.51 -16.04
N PHE A 224 13.23 -5.27 -15.68
CA PHE A 224 14.30 -4.97 -14.73
C PHE A 224 13.87 -5.10 -13.27
N THR A 225 12.62 -4.76 -12.96
CA THR A 225 12.16 -4.69 -11.57
C THR A 225 11.48 -5.96 -11.07
N GLN A 226 10.93 -6.74 -12.00
CA GLN A 226 10.02 -7.86 -11.79
C GLN A 226 8.74 -7.46 -11.02
N ILE A 227 8.41 -6.17 -11.00
CA ILE A 227 7.13 -5.67 -10.48
C ILE A 227 6.06 -5.91 -11.54
N ASP A 228 4.93 -6.47 -11.16
CA ASP A 228 3.84 -6.77 -12.08
C ASP A 228 3.39 -5.51 -12.87
N ARG A 229 3.13 -5.71 -14.16
CA ARG A 229 2.75 -4.63 -15.09
C ARG A 229 1.52 -3.88 -14.63
N TRP A 230 0.57 -4.55 -13.98
CA TRP A 230 -0.62 -3.91 -13.44
C TRP A 230 -0.25 -2.73 -12.53
N PHE A 231 0.67 -2.93 -11.58
CA PHE A 231 1.12 -1.85 -10.69
C PHE A 231 1.83 -0.75 -11.48
N LEU A 232 2.73 -1.13 -12.39
CA LEU A 232 3.48 -0.17 -13.20
C LEU A 232 2.58 0.68 -14.11
N HIS A 233 1.51 0.12 -14.67
CA HIS A 233 0.50 0.88 -15.42
C HIS A 233 -0.25 1.85 -14.51
N LYS A 234 -0.54 1.49 -13.26
CA LYS A 234 -1.14 2.42 -12.30
C LYS A 234 -0.18 3.56 -11.92
N LEU A 235 1.11 3.26 -11.77
CA LEU A 235 2.14 4.30 -11.57
C LEU A 235 2.26 5.22 -12.78
N LYS A 236 2.29 4.64 -13.98
CA LYS A 236 2.31 5.39 -15.24
C LYS A 236 1.09 6.30 -15.34
N ARG A 237 -0.11 5.83 -14.98
CA ARG A 237 -1.32 6.66 -14.95
C ARG A 237 -1.18 7.89 -14.05
N ILE A 238 -0.53 7.76 -12.88
CA ILE A 238 -0.27 8.92 -12.00
C ILE A 238 0.66 9.91 -12.71
N VAL A 239 1.72 9.44 -13.34
CA VAL A 239 2.70 10.27 -14.06
C VAL A 239 2.07 10.97 -15.26
N ASP A 240 1.36 10.22 -16.11
CA ASP A 240 0.71 10.75 -17.31
C ASP A 240 -0.30 11.83 -16.92
N TYR A 241 -1.13 11.56 -15.90
CA TYR A 241 -2.11 12.54 -15.44
C TYR A 241 -1.46 13.79 -14.82
N ARG A 242 -0.29 13.65 -14.17
CA ARG A 242 0.48 14.82 -13.72
C ARG A 242 0.91 15.69 -14.91
N LYS A 243 1.44 15.07 -15.98
CA LYS A 243 1.86 15.78 -17.20
C LYS A 243 0.67 16.50 -17.85
N ASP A 244 -0.48 15.84 -17.95
CA ASP A 244 -1.70 16.43 -18.50
C ASP A 244 -2.13 17.66 -17.68
N LEU A 245 -2.14 17.57 -16.34
CA LEU A 245 -2.46 18.70 -15.47
C LEU A 245 -1.45 19.85 -15.57
N GLU A 246 -0.16 19.55 -15.76
CA GLU A 246 0.88 20.57 -15.95
C GLU A 246 0.65 21.34 -17.27
N GLN A 247 0.23 20.65 -18.33
CA GLN A 247 -0.10 21.28 -19.62
C GLN A 247 -1.37 22.13 -19.52
N LEU A 248 -2.47 21.58 -18.98
CA LEU A 248 -3.74 22.30 -18.78
C LEU A 248 -3.58 23.50 -17.84
N GLY A 249 -2.77 23.34 -16.79
CA GLY A 249 -2.47 24.41 -15.83
C GLY A 249 -1.74 25.59 -16.46
N GLN A 250 -0.80 25.32 -17.38
CA GLN A 250 -0.11 26.37 -18.13
C GLN A 250 -1.04 27.10 -19.12
N ALA A 251 -2.00 26.38 -19.69
CA ALA A 251 -3.03 26.94 -20.55
C ALA A 251 -4.15 27.69 -19.79
N ASN A 252 -4.20 27.58 -18.45
CA ASN A 252 -5.34 28.02 -17.61
C ASN A 252 -6.67 27.33 -18.00
N GLU A 253 -6.61 26.08 -18.47
CA GLU A 253 -7.76 25.33 -18.99
C GLU A 253 -8.27 24.24 -18.03
N THR A 254 -7.80 24.21 -16.78
CA THR A 254 -8.21 23.18 -15.82
C THR A 254 -9.67 23.30 -15.43
N THR A 255 -10.42 22.21 -15.50
CA THR A 255 -11.83 22.12 -15.11
C THR A 255 -12.01 21.59 -13.67
N SER A 256 -13.22 21.72 -13.11
CA SER A 256 -13.54 21.08 -11.82
C SER A 256 -13.39 19.55 -11.87
N GLU A 257 -13.65 18.95 -13.04
CA GLU A 257 -13.50 17.51 -13.26
C GLU A 257 -12.04 17.08 -13.18
N ASP A 258 -11.12 17.89 -13.74
CA ASP A 258 -9.68 17.62 -13.67
C ASP A 258 -9.18 17.64 -12.22
N TRP A 259 -9.61 18.63 -11.46
CA TRP A 259 -9.32 18.69 -10.03
C TRP A 259 -9.90 17.48 -9.29
N GLY A 260 -11.15 17.12 -9.58
CA GLY A 260 -11.81 15.95 -9.00
C GLY A 260 -11.05 14.65 -9.29
N LEU A 261 -10.63 14.42 -10.53
CA LEU A 261 -9.87 13.24 -10.93
C LEU A 261 -8.47 13.23 -10.30
N ALA A 262 -7.78 14.37 -10.21
CA ALA A 262 -6.52 14.47 -9.50
C ALA A 262 -6.65 14.03 -8.03
N LYS A 263 -7.70 14.48 -7.34
CA LYS A 263 -7.95 14.07 -5.95
C LYS A 263 -8.32 12.59 -5.84
N LYS A 264 -9.10 12.05 -6.78
CA LYS A 264 -9.44 10.61 -6.87
C LYS A 264 -8.22 9.71 -7.15
N LEU A 265 -7.21 10.23 -7.84
CA LEU A 265 -5.91 9.55 -8.05
C LEU A 265 -4.96 9.70 -6.85
N GLY A 266 -5.33 10.48 -5.82
CA GLY A 266 -4.57 10.61 -4.59
C GLY A 266 -3.59 11.78 -4.54
N PHE A 267 -3.61 12.70 -5.51
CA PHE A 267 -2.72 13.87 -5.51
C PHE A 267 -2.97 14.74 -4.28
N SER A 268 -1.88 15.14 -3.62
CA SER A 268 -1.95 16.09 -2.51
C SER A 268 -2.07 17.52 -3.01
N ASP A 269 -2.59 18.42 -2.17
CA ASP A 269 -2.60 19.86 -2.48
C ASP A 269 -1.16 20.38 -2.64
N LYS A 270 -0.17 19.75 -2.00
CA LYS A 270 1.26 20.04 -2.20
C LYS A 270 1.71 19.72 -3.62
N GLN A 271 1.41 18.52 -4.13
CA GLN A 271 1.75 18.15 -5.51
C GLN A 271 1.05 19.07 -6.52
N LEU A 272 -0.23 19.38 -6.31
CA LEU A 272 -0.96 20.31 -7.17
C LEU A 272 -0.38 21.73 -7.12
N GLY A 273 0.16 22.17 -5.98
CA GLY A 273 0.89 23.44 -5.86
C GLY A 273 2.15 23.47 -6.71
N GLU A 274 2.86 22.35 -6.84
CA GLU A 274 4.00 22.25 -7.75
C GLU A 274 3.58 22.33 -9.22
N VAL A 275 2.52 21.59 -9.57
CA VAL A 275 1.95 21.55 -10.93
C VAL A 275 1.49 22.94 -11.37
N PHE A 276 0.72 23.63 -10.53
CA PHE A 276 0.15 24.95 -10.85
C PHE A 276 1.03 26.12 -10.44
N ARG A 277 2.21 25.87 -9.87
CA ARG A 277 3.15 26.88 -9.32
C ARG A 277 2.46 27.85 -8.35
N LYS A 278 1.63 27.31 -7.46
CA LYS A 278 0.86 28.07 -6.46
C LYS A 278 1.16 27.61 -5.04
N PRO A 279 1.09 28.50 -4.04
CA PRO A 279 1.14 28.10 -2.64
C PRO A 279 0.05 27.07 -2.30
N VAL A 280 0.38 26.14 -1.39
CA VAL A 280 -0.55 25.07 -0.96
C VAL A 280 -1.86 25.62 -0.38
N SER A 281 -1.80 26.78 0.27
CA SER A 281 -2.97 27.49 0.81
C SER A 281 -3.94 27.91 -0.30
N GLU A 282 -3.43 28.45 -1.41
CA GLU A 282 -4.25 28.86 -2.56
C GLU A 282 -4.85 27.65 -3.28
N VAL A 283 -4.06 26.60 -3.48
CA VAL A 283 -4.55 25.32 -4.05
C VAL A 283 -5.68 24.75 -3.21
N ARG A 284 -5.52 24.76 -1.87
CA ARG A 284 -6.55 24.31 -0.95
C ARG A 284 -7.80 25.19 -1.04
N ALA A 285 -7.65 26.52 -1.05
CA ALA A 285 -8.77 27.45 -1.15
C ALA A 285 -9.55 27.25 -2.46
N HIS A 286 -8.85 27.12 -3.58
CA HIS A 286 -9.46 26.85 -4.88
C HIS A 286 -10.20 25.51 -4.89
N ARG A 287 -9.57 24.43 -4.42
CA ARG A 287 -10.22 23.12 -4.29
C ARG A 287 -11.51 23.18 -3.48
N LEU A 288 -11.50 23.93 -2.37
CA LEU A 288 -12.69 24.11 -1.53
C LEU A 288 -13.77 24.97 -2.23
N SER A 289 -13.39 25.99 -3.01
CA SER A 289 -14.36 26.76 -3.80
C SER A 289 -15.06 25.95 -4.89
N LEU A 290 -14.42 24.85 -5.34
CA LEU A 290 -15.02 23.87 -6.26
C LEU A 290 -15.91 22.83 -5.55
N GLY A 291 -16.07 22.92 -4.21
CA GLY A 291 -16.81 21.93 -3.43
C GLY A 291 -16.10 20.58 -3.30
N LEU A 292 -14.81 20.49 -3.62
CA LEU A 292 -14.06 19.23 -3.64
C LEU A 292 -13.50 18.90 -2.26
N THR A 293 -14.26 18.18 -1.46
CA THR A 293 -13.85 17.60 -0.17
C THR A 293 -13.90 16.07 -0.20
N PRO A 294 -13.03 15.37 0.55
CA PRO A 294 -13.12 13.92 0.64
C PRO A 294 -14.34 13.52 1.48
N TYR A 295 -14.89 12.34 1.18
CA TYR A 295 -15.90 11.70 2.01
C TYR A 295 -15.26 10.81 3.06
N VAL A 296 -16.01 10.51 4.11
CA VAL A 296 -15.59 9.69 5.25
C VAL A 296 -16.28 8.34 5.12
N LYS A 297 -15.50 7.26 5.05
CA LYS A 297 -15.97 5.90 4.83
C LYS A 297 -15.59 4.97 5.98
N GLN A 298 -16.44 4.00 6.27
CA GLN A 298 -16.25 3.01 7.31
C GLN A 298 -15.48 1.78 6.82
N ILE A 299 -14.76 1.15 7.74
CA ILE A 299 -14.22 -0.20 7.60
C ILE A 299 -15.17 -1.13 8.34
N ASP A 300 -15.90 -1.97 7.59
CA ASP A 300 -17.03 -2.75 8.11
C ASP A 300 -16.81 -4.27 8.09
N THR A 301 -15.67 -4.74 7.55
CA THR A 301 -15.28 -6.16 7.34
C THR A 301 -16.06 -6.90 6.24
N MET A 302 -17.11 -6.32 5.67
CA MET A 302 -18.12 -7.01 4.85
C MET A 302 -18.51 -6.23 3.57
N ALA A 303 -17.79 -5.17 3.20
CA ALA A 303 -18.04 -4.38 2.00
C ALA A 303 -19.50 -3.88 1.89
N ALA A 304 -20.00 -3.29 2.98
CA ALA A 304 -21.35 -2.75 3.16
C ALA A 304 -22.51 -3.76 3.09
N GLU A 305 -22.25 -5.08 3.10
CA GLU A 305 -23.32 -6.09 3.21
C GLU A 305 -24.09 -5.96 4.53
N TYR A 306 -23.38 -5.60 5.62
CA TYR A 306 -23.96 -5.35 6.94
C TYR A 306 -23.49 -3.99 7.47
N PRO A 307 -24.37 -3.25 8.18
CA PRO A 307 -23.98 -1.97 8.77
C PRO A 307 -22.92 -2.17 9.86
N SER A 308 -21.95 -1.25 9.91
CA SER A 308 -20.95 -1.21 10.97
C SER A 308 -21.47 -0.44 12.18
N TYR A 309 -21.29 -1.01 13.37
CA TYR A 309 -21.52 -0.33 14.65
C TYR A 309 -20.27 0.40 15.16
N THR A 310 -19.17 0.35 14.42
CA THR A 310 -17.89 0.94 14.81
C THR A 310 -17.44 2.01 13.82
N ASN A 311 -16.94 3.13 14.33
CA ASN A 311 -16.40 4.21 13.53
C ASN A 311 -14.90 4.04 13.31
N TYR A 312 -14.51 2.94 12.64
CA TYR A 312 -13.16 2.82 12.08
C TYR A 312 -13.16 3.40 10.66
N LEU A 313 -12.52 4.56 10.47
CA LEU A 313 -12.78 5.43 9.33
C LEU A 313 -11.54 5.68 8.46
N TYR A 314 -11.78 5.93 7.18
CA TYR A 314 -10.80 6.51 6.25
C TYR A 314 -11.47 7.55 5.36
N CYS A 315 -10.68 8.46 4.77
CA CYS A 315 -11.19 9.46 3.85
C CYS A 315 -10.94 9.06 2.39
N SER A 316 -11.87 9.33 1.48
CA SER A 316 -11.66 9.12 0.04
C SER A 316 -12.43 10.11 -0.83
N TYR A 317 -11.85 10.49 -1.98
CA TYR A 317 -12.56 11.27 -3.02
C TYR A 317 -13.35 10.36 -3.99
N ASN A 318 -13.18 9.04 -3.91
CA ASN A 318 -13.85 8.05 -4.75
C ASN A 318 -15.18 7.59 -4.11
N ALA A 319 -15.97 8.54 -3.64
CA ALA A 319 -17.20 8.29 -2.89
C ALA A 319 -18.26 9.35 -3.24
N ALA A 320 -19.52 9.04 -2.94
CA ALA A 320 -20.65 9.93 -3.18
C ALA A 320 -21.23 10.55 -1.89
N GLU A 321 -20.99 9.93 -0.74
CA GLU A 321 -21.55 10.35 0.56
C GLU A 321 -20.67 9.91 1.74
N HIS A 322 -20.94 10.47 2.92
CA HIS A 322 -20.31 10.06 4.18
C HIS A 322 -21.07 8.88 4.81
N ASP A 323 -20.35 7.92 5.41
CA ASP A 323 -20.99 6.79 6.12
C ASP A 323 -21.37 7.15 7.56
N VAL A 324 -21.02 8.35 8.02
CA VAL A 324 -21.26 8.82 9.40
C VAL A 324 -21.75 10.27 9.42
N ALA A 325 -22.49 10.61 10.46
CA ALA A 325 -22.86 11.99 10.77
C ALA A 325 -21.76 12.69 11.58
N PHE A 326 -21.69 14.02 11.49
CA PHE A 326 -20.68 14.85 12.17
C PHE A 326 -21.30 15.67 13.31
N THR A 327 -22.07 15.02 14.18
CA THR A 327 -22.77 15.67 15.31
C THR A 327 -21.93 15.73 16.58
N ASP A 328 -20.93 14.86 16.69
CA ASP A 328 -20.10 14.74 17.89
C ASP A 328 -19.12 15.90 18.02
N LYS A 329 -18.99 16.45 19.23
CA LYS A 329 -17.98 17.47 19.58
C LYS A 329 -16.76 16.82 20.22
N GLY A 330 -16.09 15.94 19.46
CA GLY A 330 -14.95 15.17 19.94
C GLY A 330 -13.69 15.99 20.16
N ILE A 331 -12.74 15.43 20.92
CA ILE A 331 -11.38 15.96 21.07
C ILE A 331 -10.45 15.20 20.11
N MET A 332 -9.70 15.90 19.26
CA MET A 332 -8.75 15.30 18.32
C MET A 332 -7.41 15.01 19.01
N VAL A 333 -6.95 13.76 18.94
CA VAL A 333 -5.62 13.33 19.37
C VAL A 333 -4.82 12.90 18.13
N LEU A 334 -3.66 13.52 17.91
CA LEU A 334 -2.79 13.20 16.77
C LEU A 334 -1.79 12.10 17.17
N GLY A 335 -1.74 11.03 16.38
CA GLY A 335 -0.77 9.93 16.57
C GLY A 335 0.63 10.26 16.04
N CYS A 336 1.58 9.35 16.27
CA CYS A 336 3.00 9.53 15.93
C CYS A 336 3.36 9.26 14.45
N GLY A 337 2.44 8.69 13.65
CA GLY A 337 2.78 8.19 12.32
C GLY A 337 3.67 6.93 12.38
N PRO A 338 4.48 6.63 11.35
CA PRO A 338 5.36 5.46 11.37
C PRO A 338 6.45 5.58 12.43
N TYR A 339 6.73 4.47 13.11
CA TYR A 339 7.93 4.38 13.94
C TYR A 339 9.19 4.56 13.11
N HIS A 340 10.16 5.26 13.70
CA HIS A 340 11.47 5.53 13.12
C HIS A 340 12.50 5.69 14.25
N ILE A 341 13.79 5.73 13.92
CA ILE A 341 14.85 5.90 14.93
C ILE A 341 14.79 7.35 15.45
N GLY A 342 14.88 7.51 16.78
CA GLY A 342 14.81 8.81 17.47
C GLY A 342 15.95 9.77 17.10
N PRO A 343 15.91 11.01 17.63
CA PRO A 343 15.67 12.24 16.87
C PRO A 343 16.64 12.47 15.70
N ALA A 344 16.12 13.15 14.67
CA ALA A 344 16.80 13.51 13.42
C ALA A 344 17.71 14.73 13.58
#